data_AF-A0A843JWC7-F1
#
_entry.id   AF-A0A843JWC7-F1
#
_cell.length_a   1.000
_cell.length_b   1.000
_cell.length_c   1.000
_cell.angle_alpha   90.00
_cell.angle_beta   90.00
_cell.angle_gamma   90.00
#
_symmetry.space_group_name_H-M   'P 1'
#
loop_
_entity.id
_entity.type
_entity.pdbx_description
1 polymer ?
#
loop_
_entity_poly.entity_id
_entity_poly.type
_entity_poly.pdbx_seq_one_letter_code
_entity_poly.pdbx_strand_id
1 'polypeptide(L)'
;MDKRGQVTIFIIIAVLIIAGVALFFVFRPNLSEKEETVTKDYAPLYSYLQDCLEQSLIEVIYINSMQGGYYIPQGDFIIYTDEDVYFDSPIPYYLINNKLIIPSEKELENQLASGIRVEFISCIEFAASEYNLTYNPEEIIVNPDIIKERIIIELDSSININEGENSIRLKNLTVEKESNYFEYYNFAKYLTENQKLDTENICISCLVKESEAKNYTISLSSVASNEEYILINKLNNKKDDIIFSFAYNFKR
;
A
#
# COMPACT_ATOMS: atom_id res chain seq x y z
N MET A 1 -72.94 -11.75 -17.07
CA MET A 1 -72.01 -10.69 -17.54
C MET A 1 -71.31 -10.14 -16.31
N ASP A 2 -70.28 -10.82 -15.80
CA ASP A 2 -69.66 -10.47 -14.50
C ASP A 2 -68.13 -10.37 -14.60
N LYS A 3 -67.66 -9.48 -15.49
CA LYS A 3 -66.21 -9.21 -15.66
C LYS A 3 -65.82 -7.76 -15.42
N ARG A 4 -66.73 -6.91 -14.93
CA ARG A 4 -66.47 -5.47 -14.71
C ARG A 4 -66.03 -5.12 -13.28
N GLY A 5 -66.35 -5.93 -12.27
CA GLY A 5 -65.94 -5.69 -10.87
C GLY A 5 -64.50 -6.06 -10.54
N GLN A 6 -63.93 -7.04 -11.25
CA GLN A 6 -62.57 -7.53 -10.98
C GLN A 6 -61.49 -6.57 -11.52
N VAL A 7 -61.78 -5.79 -12.56
CA VAL A 7 -60.80 -4.81 -13.09
C VAL A 7 -60.62 -3.64 -12.11
N THR A 8 -61.69 -3.21 -11.43
CA THR A 8 -61.62 -2.13 -10.45
C THR A 8 -60.74 -2.50 -9.25
N ILE A 9 -60.78 -3.75 -8.79
CA ILE A 9 -59.97 -4.17 -7.64
C ILE A 9 -58.48 -4.19 -7.96
N PHE A 10 -58.10 -4.57 -9.18
CA PHE A 10 -56.71 -4.51 -9.64
C PHE A 10 -56.18 -3.07 -9.72
N ILE A 11 -57.01 -2.12 -10.17
CA ILE A 11 -56.62 -0.70 -10.24
C ILE A 11 -56.41 -0.14 -8.83
N ILE A 12 -57.28 -0.46 -7.87
CA ILE A 12 -57.15 0.01 -6.49
C ILE A 12 -55.87 -0.53 -5.85
N ILE A 13 -55.54 -1.81 -6.07
CA ILE A 13 -54.31 -2.43 -5.56
C ILE A 13 -53.07 -1.76 -6.17
N ALA A 14 -53.07 -1.50 -7.48
CA ALA A 14 -51.95 -0.82 -8.15
C ALA A 14 -51.72 0.59 -7.59
N VAL A 15 -52.78 1.36 -7.36
CA VAL A 15 -52.69 2.71 -6.76
C VAL A 15 -52.15 2.64 -5.33
N LEU A 16 -52.59 1.67 -4.53
CA LEU A 16 -52.09 1.47 -3.17
C LEU A 16 -50.61 1.10 -3.14
N ILE A 17 -50.15 0.26 -4.08
CA ILE A 17 -48.72 -0.09 -4.18
C ILE A 17 -47.90 1.15 -4.57
N ILE A 18 -48.34 1.93 -5.55
CA ILE A 18 -47.64 3.16 -5.96
C ILE A 18 -47.60 4.17 -4.82
N ALA A 19 -48.72 4.38 -4.12
CA ALA A 19 -48.80 5.26 -2.95
C ALA A 19 -47.89 4.77 -1.81
N GLY A 20 -47.82 3.46 -1.56
CA GLY A 20 -46.95 2.86 -0.56
C GLY A 20 -45.47 3.03 -0.89
N VAL A 21 -45.08 2.84 -2.16
CA VAL A 21 -43.69 3.08 -2.61
C VAL A 21 -43.34 4.56 -2.52
N ALA A 22 -44.24 5.46 -2.94
CA ALA A 22 -44.03 6.90 -2.82
C ALA A 22 -43.89 7.34 -1.36
N LEU A 23 -44.76 6.84 -0.47
CA LEU A 23 -44.67 7.06 0.97
C LEU A 23 -43.36 6.53 1.55
N PHE A 24 -42.91 5.35 1.12
CA PHE A 24 -41.64 4.79 1.55
C PHE A 24 -40.46 5.69 1.17
N PHE A 25 -40.45 6.27 -0.03
CA PHE A 25 -39.40 7.21 -0.44
C PHE A 25 -39.48 8.57 0.28
N VAL A 26 -40.69 9.05 0.61
CA VAL A 26 -40.89 10.32 1.35
C VAL A 26 -40.54 10.20 2.83
N PHE A 27 -40.85 9.04 3.44
CA PHE A 27 -40.61 8.78 4.86
C PHE A 27 -39.33 8.01 5.15
N ARG A 28 -38.57 7.60 4.13
CA ARG A 28 -37.19 7.18 4.35
C ARG A 28 -36.44 8.41 4.86
N PRO A 29 -36.01 8.44 6.14
CA PRO A 29 -35.13 9.52 6.57
C PRO A 29 -33.95 9.51 5.61
N ASN A 30 -33.68 10.66 5.00
CA ASN A 30 -32.47 10.86 4.23
C ASN A 30 -31.30 10.57 5.16
N LEU A 31 -30.79 9.34 5.09
CA LEU A 31 -29.45 8.97 5.54
C LEU A 31 -28.42 9.46 4.51
N SER A 32 -28.75 10.50 3.74
CA SER A 32 -27.73 11.44 3.32
C SER A 32 -27.30 12.14 4.59
N GLU A 33 -26.12 11.77 5.09
CA GLU A 33 -25.28 12.71 5.85
C GLU A 33 -25.53 14.09 5.26
N LYS A 34 -25.90 15.05 6.11
CA LYS A 34 -25.91 16.45 5.71
C LYS A 34 -24.53 16.70 5.09
N GLU A 35 -24.47 16.83 3.76
CA GLU A 35 -23.45 17.65 3.14
C GLU A 35 -23.80 19.07 3.60
N GLU A 36 -23.30 19.41 4.79
CA GLU A 36 -23.42 20.76 5.31
C GLU A 36 -22.80 21.68 4.27
N THR A 37 -23.56 22.71 3.92
CA THR A 37 -23.12 23.77 3.03
C THR A 37 -21.86 24.40 3.62
N VAL A 38 -20.72 23.93 3.11
CA VAL A 38 -19.39 24.39 3.41
C VAL A 38 -19.29 25.88 3.05
N THR A 39 -19.18 26.74 4.07
CA THR A 39 -19.02 28.20 3.92
C THR A 39 -17.58 28.62 3.63
N LYS A 40 -16.62 27.69 3.68
CA LYS A 40 -15.18 27.95 3.55
C LYS A 40 -14.55 27.00 2.53
N ASP A 41 -13.77 27.52 1.60
CA ASP A 41 -13.10 26.69 0.61
C ASP A 41 -12.02 25.79 1.28
N TYR A 42 -12.30 24.49 1.38
CA TYR A 42 -11.36 23.48 1.90
C TYR A 42 -10.53 22.81 0.80
N ALA A 43 -10.63 23.27 -0.45
CA ALA A 43 -9.79 22.74 -1.53
C ALA A 43 -8.29 22.77 -1.21
N PRO A 44 -7.72 23.81 -0.56
CA PRO A 44 -6.31 23.81 -0.18
C PRO A 44 -5.95 22.69 0.81
N LEU A 45 -6.81 22.43 1.80
CA LEU A 45 -6.60 21.36 2.78
C LEU A 45 -6.71 19.99 2.11
N TYR A 46 -7.71 19.79 1.25
CA TYR A 46 -7.87 18.53 0.52
C TYR A 46 -6.63 18.25 -0.35
N SER A 47 -6.16 19.26 -1.10
CA SER A 47 -4.93 19.17 -1.88
C SER A 47 -3.73 18.80 -1.00
N TYR A 48 -3.58 19.47 0.15
CA TYR A 48 -2.51 19.17 1.08
C TYR A 48 -2.54 17.73 1.61
N LEU A 49 -3.73 17.21 1.98
CA LEU A 49 -3.85 15.82 2.43
C LEU A 49 -3.57 14.83 1.30
N GLN A 50 -3.98 15.14 0.07
CA GLN A 50 -3.66 14.33 -1.10
C GLN A 50 -2.15 14.31 -1.37
N ASP A 51 -1.49 15.46 -1.27
CA ASP A 51 -0.04 15.58 -1.40
C ASP A 51 0.67 14.79 -0.29
N CYS A 52 0.21 14.89 0.95
CA CYS A 52 0.72 14.06 2.05
C CYS A 52 0.63 12.57 1.72
N LEU A 53 -0.52 12.09 1.25
CA LEU A 53 -0.71 10.68 0.92
C LEU A 53 0.18 10.24 -0.25
N GLU A 54 0.34 11.07 -1.28
CA GLU A 54 1.22 10.79 -2.41
C GLU A 54 2.69 10.73 -1.97
N GLN A 55 3.16 11.68 -1.16
CA GLN A 55 4.54 11.66 -0.65
C GLN A 55 4.80 10.45 0.24
N SER A 56 3.87 10.13 1.15
CA SER A 56 3.95 8.93 1.99
C SER A 56 4.05 7.65 1.15
N LEU A 57 3.29 7.55 0.05
CA LEU A 57 3.39 6.41 -0.85
C LEU A 57 4.77 6.32 -1.50
N ILE A 58 5.31 7.42 -2.02
CA ILE A 58 6.63 7.44 -2.68
C ILE A 58 7.73 7.03 -1.71
N GLU A 59 7.75 7.60 -0.51
CA GLU A 59 8.75 7.32 0.52
C GLU A 59 8.69 5.87 0.98
N VAL A 60 7.47 5.35 1.25
CA VAL A 60 7.31 3.98 1.73
C VAL A 60 7.63 2.96 0.64
N ILE A 61 7.33 3.23 -0.63
CA ILE A 61 7.80 2.39 -1.75
C ILE A 61 9.33 2.29 -1.73
N TYR A 62 10.01 3.43 -1.58
CA TYR A 62 11.47 3.48 -1.57
C TYR A 62 12.06 2.69 -0.40
N ILE A 63 11.56 2.93 0.82
CA ILE A 63 11.98 2.22 2.04
C ILE A 63 11.70 0.72 1.92
N ASN A 64 10.47 0.33 1.54
CA ASN A 64 10.10 -1.07 1.38
C ASN A 64 10.97 -1.77 0.35
N SER A 65 11.26 -1.13 -0.77
CA SER A 65 12.11 -1.70 -1.80
C SER A 65 13.51 -1.98 -1.24
N MET A 66 14.14 -0.98 -0.63
CA MET A 66 15.48 -1.12 -0.07
C MET A 66 15.55 -2.20 1.02
N GLN A 67 14.46 -2.41 1.74
CA GLN A 67 14.31 -3.39 2.82
C GLN A 67 13.57 -4.66 2.38
N GLY A 68 13.61 -5.01 1.09
CA GLY A 68 13.16 -6.31 0.58
C GLY A 68 11.68 -6.61 0.79
N GLY A 69 10.84 -5.58 0.75
CA GLY A 69 9.39 -5.66 0.88
C GLY A 69 8.84 -5.32 2.26
N TYR A 70 9.70 -4.89 3.20
CA TYR A 70 9.30 -4.57 4.57
C TYR A 70 9.47 -3.09 4.88
N TYR A 71 8.48 -2.47 5.53
CA TYR A 71 8.64 -1.14 6.11
C TYR A 71 9.21 -1.27 7.51
N ILE A 72 8.63 -2.18 8.27
CA ILE A 72 9.13 -2.66 9.55
C ILE A 72 9.63 -4.07 9.32
N PRO A 73 10.95 -4.31 9.26
CA PRO A 73 11.52 -5.64 9.09
C PRO A 73 10.97 -6.60 10.14
N GLN A 74 10.49 -7.76 9.68
CA GLN A 74 10.05 -8.84 10.54
C GLN A 74 10.90 -10.08 10.27
N GLY A 75 11.11 -10.89 11.30
CA GLY A 75 11.89 -12.12 11.20
C GLY A 75 13.40 -11.88 11.13
N ASP A 76 14.09 -12.73 10.40
CA ASP A 76 15.55 -12.73 10.31
C ASP A 76 16.03 -11.80 9.18
N PHE A 77 16.96 -10.90 9.51
CA PHE A 77 17.56 -9.94 8.58
C PHE A 77 19.02 -9.67 8.95
N ILE A 78 19.77 -9.09 8.01
CA ILE A 78 21.09 -8.50 8.25
C ILE A 78 21.01 -6.98 8.23
N ILE A 79 21.69 -6.31 9.16
CA ILE A 79 21.95 -4.87 9.04
C ILE A 79 23.12 -4.68 8.08
N TYR A 80 22.88 -3.96 6.98
CA TYR A 80 23.88 -3.66 5.98
C TYR A 80 24.02 -2.16 5.82
N THR A 81 25.23 -1.65 6.04
CA THR A 81 25.59 -0.27 5.75
C THR A 81 26.05 -0.18 4.30
N ASP A 82 25.31 0.57 3.50
CA ASP A 82 25.77 0.93 2.15
C ASP A 82 26.85 2.01 2.25
N GLU A 83 28.04 1.77 1.70
CA GLU A 83 29.14 2.74 1.72
C GLU A 83 28.81 4.01 0.92
N ASP A 84 27.93 3.92 -0.08
CA ASP A 84 27.54 5.06 -0.91
C ASP A 84 26.50 5.96 -0.23
N VAL A 85 25.71 5.41 0.69
CA VAL A 85 24.54 6.09 1.29
C VAL A 85 24.72 6.35 2.79
N TYR A 86 25.72 5.71 3.44
CA TYR A 86 25.98 5.77 4.89
C TYR A 86 24.72 5.56 5.74
N PHE A 87 23.84 4.66 5.28
CA PHE A 87 22.58 4.36 5.92
C PHE A 87 22.50 2.86 6.22
N ASP A 88 22.20 2.53 7.49
CA ASP A 88 22.03 1.16 7.95
C ASP A 88 20.65 0.66 7.51
N SER A 89 20.64 -0.25 6.54
CA SER A 89 19.41 -0.85 6.02
C SER A 89 19.26 -2.28 6.53
N PRO A 90 18.15 -2.62 7.19
CA PRO A 90 17.79 -4.00 7.48
C PRO A 90 17.38 -4.71 6.19
N ILE A 91 18.16 -5.69 5.76
CA ILE A 91 17.91 -6.48 4.57
C ILE A 91 17.40 -7.87 4.99
N PRO A 92 16.15 -8.23 4.66
CA PRO A 92 15.56 -9.51 5.04
C PRO A 92 16.22 -10.66 4.30
N TYR A 93 16.31 -11.81 4.96
CA TYR A 93 16.73 -13.02 4.28
C TYR A 93 15.56 -13.66 3.54
N TYR A 94 15.72 -13.87 2.25
CA TYR A 94 14.78 -14.63 1.43
C TYR A 94 15.08 -16.13 1.43
N LEU A 95 16.33 -16.49 1.71
CA LEU A 95 16.80 -17.87 1.84
C LEU A 95 17.68 -18.00 3.08
N ILE A 96 17.31 -18.89 4.01
CA ILE A 96 18.15 -19.24 5.17
C ILE A 96 18.24 -20.75 5.25
N ASN A 97 19.46 -21.32 5.22
CA ASN A 97 19.67 -22.76 5.38
C ASN A 97 18.73 -23.60 4.49
N ASN A 98 18.63 -23.23 3.21
CA ASN A 98 17.77 -23.83 2.18
C ASN A 98 16.24 -23.68 2.39
N LYS A 99 15.82 -22.89 3.39
CA LYS A 99 14.41 -22.54 3.63
C LYS A 99 14.08 -21.20 2.99
N LEU A 100 13.00 -21.17 2.21
CA LEU A 100 12.45 -19.91 1.67
C LEU A 100 11.72 -19.15 2.78
N ILE A 101 12.03 -17.87 2.90
CA ILE A 101 11.41 -16.94 3.84
C ILE A 101 11.08 -15.65 3.07
N ILE A 102 10.30 -15.80 2.01
CA ILE A 102 9.90 -14.70 1.13
C ILE A 102 8.55 -14.17 1.62
N PRO A 103 8.36 -12.85 1.81
CA PRO A 103 7.07 -12.29 2.19
C PRO A 103 6.01 -12.65 1.16
N SER A 104 4.78 -12.86 1.61
CA SER A 104 3.64 -13.01 0.69
C SER A 104 3.21 -11.67 0.10
N GLU A 105 2.49 -11.66 -1.02
CA GLU A 105 1.94 -10.42 -1.60
C GLU A 105 1.08 -9.66 -0.58
N LYS A 106 0.28 -10.40 0.21
CA LYS A 106 -0.52 -9.79 1.27
C LYS A 106 0.33 -9.15 2.37
N GLU A 107 1.49 -9.71 2.63
CA GLU A 107 2.45 -9.14 3.58
C GLU A 107 3.06 -7.86 3.05
N LEU A 108 3.41 -7.78 1.75
CA LEU A 108 3.86 -6.55 1.11
C LEU A 108 2.82 -5.43 1.21
N GLU A 109 1.54 -5.75 0.94
CA GLU A 109 0.43 -4.81 1.13
C GLU A 109 0.35 -4.32 2.58
N ASN A 110 0.42 -5.24 3.56
CA ASN A 110 0.36 -4.85 4.97
C ASN A 110 1.55 -3.95 5.39
N GLN A 111 2.74 -4.19 4.82
CA GLN A 111 3.93 -3.36 5.04
C GLN A 111 3.78 -1.98 4.41
N LEU A 112 3.26 -1.88 3.18
CA LEU A 112 2.89 -0.60 2.56
C LEU A 112 1.86 0.15 3.41
N ALA A 113 0.79 -0.52 3.84
CA ALA A 113 -0.27 0.08 4.64
C ALA A 113 0.26 0.63 5.97
N SER A 114 1.12 -0.13 6.65
CA SER A 114 1.73 0.26 7.92
C SER A 114 2.63 1.48 7.75
N GLY A 115 3.49 1.47 6.73
CA GLY A 115 4.40 2.59 6.47
C GLY A 115 3.67 3.85 6.06
N ILE A 116 2.74 3.74 5.11
CA ILE A 116 1.97 4.90 4.62
C ILE A 116 1.19 5.52 5.75
N ARG A 117 0.60 4.72 6.65
CA ARG A 117 -0.11 5.26 7.82
C ARG A 117 0.82 6.09 8.72
N VAL A 118 2.03 5.60 9.00
CA VAL A 118 3.02 6.31 9.83
C VAL A 118 3.42 7.63 9.17
N GLU A 119 3.83 7.59 7.90
CA GLU A 119 4.28 8.78 7.18
C GLU A 119 3.14 9.78 6.96
N PHE A 120 1.93 9.30 6.68
CA PHE A 120 0.77 10.17 6.47
C PHE A 120 0.41 10.91 7.75
N ILE A 121 0.37 10.21 8.90
CA ILE A 121 0.12 10.85 10.21
C ILE A 121 1.18 11.91 10.51
N SER A 122 2.46 11.58 10.28
CA SER A 122 3.58 12.49 10.46
C SER A 122 3.42 13.74 9.58
N CYS A 123 3.02 13.57 8.32
CA CYS A 123 2.79 14.67 7.39
C CYS A 123 1.69 15.61 7.88
N ILE A 124 0.51 15.07 8.23
CA ILE A 124 -0.66 15.89 8.57
C ILE A 124 -0.57 16.56 9.95
N GLU A 125 0.35 16.15 10.81
CA GLU A 125 0.55 16.74 12.14
C GLU A 125 0.85 18.24 12.06
N PHE A 126 1.57 18.67 11.02
CA PHE A 126 1.86 20.09 10.79
C PHE A 126 0.58 20.92 10.52
N ALA A 127 -0.31 20.40 9.65
CA ALA A 127 -1.56 21.07 9.32
C ALA A 127 -2.62 20.97 10.43
N ALA A 128 -2.45 20.05 11.39
CA ALA A 128 -3.43 19.87 12.47
C ALA A 128 -3.66 21.15 13.27
N SER A 129 -2.59 21.93 13.48
CA SER A 129 -2.67 23.21 14.20
C SER A 129 -3.25 24.35 13.36
N GLU A 130 -2.94 24.42 12.07
CA GLU A 130 -3.39 25.50 11.18
C GLU A 130 -4.88 25.38 10.85
N TYR A 131 -5.36 24.14 10.65
CA TYR A 131 -6.73 23.85 10.22
C TYR A 131 -7.64 23.32 11.34
N ASN A 132 -7.17 23.31 12.60
CA ASN A 132 -7.88 22.72 13.75
C ASN A 132 -8.37 21.29 13.46
N LEU A 133 -7.51 20.46 12.87
CA LEU A 133 -7.85 19.08 12.54
C LEU A 133 -7.91 18.23 13.80
N THR A 134 -8.90 17.36 13.84
CA THR A 134 -8.98 16.29 14.84
C THR A 134 -9.12 14.95 14.13
N TYR A 135 -8.28 14.00 14.53
CA TYR A 135 -8.26 12.68 13.94
C TYR A 135 -7.88 11.65 15.00
N ASN A 136 -8.32 10.42 14.80
CA ASN A 136 -7.88 9.27 15.59
C ASN A 136 -6.90 8.45 14.74
N PRO A 137 -5.61 8.36 15.11
CA PRO A 137 -4.60 7.56 14.40
C PRO A 137 -4.99 6.08 14.19
N GLU A 138 -5.86 5.53 15.04
CA GLU A 138 -6.34 4.15 14.94
C GLU A 138 -7.49 3.97 13.93
N GLU A 139 -8.17 5.06 13.57
CA GLU A 139 -9.25 5.07 12.56
C GLU A 139 -8.76 5.42 11.16
N ILE A 140 -7.46 5.68 10.99
CA ILE A 140 -6.85 5.87 9.67
C ILE A 140 -6.52 4.49 9.11
N ILE A 141 -7.28 4.07 8.11
CA ILE A 141 -7.16 2.78 7.45
C ILE A 141 -6.58 3.01 6.05
N VAL A 142 -5.44 2.40 5.77
CA VAL A 142 -4.79 2.42 4.46
C VAL A 142 -5.02 1.08 3.79
N ASN A 143 -5.61 1.09 2.59
CA ASN A 143 -5.85 -0.10 1.77
C ASN A 143 -5.01 0.00 0.49
N PRO A 144 -3.80 -0.59 0.46
CA PRO A 144 -3.01 -0.69 -0.74
C PRO A 144 -3.50 -1.84 -1.62
N ASP A 145 -3.51 -1.61 -2.93
CA ASP A 145 -3.71 -2.62 -3.96
C ASP A 145 -2.54 -2.54 -4.96
N ILE A 146 -1.91 -3.68 -5.22
CA ILE A 146 -0.74 -3.79 -6.10
C ILE A 146 -1.18 -4.43 -7.41
N ILE A 147 -1.26 -3.62 -8.47
CA ILE A 147 -1.71 -4.05 -9.79
C ILE A 147 -0.58 -3.90 -10.80
N LYS A 148 0.23 -4.95 -10.94
CA LYS A 148 1.39 -4.99 -11.85
C LYS A 148 2.39 -3.88 -11.54
N GLU A 149 2.50 -2.89 -12.44
CA GLU A 149 3.42 -1.74 -12.37
C GLU A 149 2.80 -0.54 -11.65
N ARG A 150 1.68 -0.72 -10.93
CA ARG A 150 0.95 0.36 -10.27
C ARG A 150 0.55 -0.03 -8.87
N ILE A 151 0.64 0.93 -7.95
CA ILE A 151 0.19 0.81 -6.57
C ILE A 151 -0.89 1.86 -6.35
N ILE A 152 -2.08 1.39 -5.97
CA ILE A 152 -3.24 2.23 -5.67
C ILE A 152 -3.43 2.22 -4.17
N ILE A 153 -3.58 3.39 -3.58
CA ILE A 153 -3.83 3.56 -2.15
C ILE A 153 -5.19 4.18 -1.96
N GLU A 154 -6.06 3.48 -1.25
CA GLU A 154 -7.30 4.02 -0.74
C GLU A 154 -7.17 4.28 0.76
N LEU A 155 -7.35 5.54 1.16
CA LEU A 155 -7.34 5.96 2.55
C LEU A 155 -8.77 6.22 3.01
N ASP A 156 -9.23 5.41 3.97
CA ASP A 156 -10.41 5.71 4.78
C ASP A 156 -9.93 6.39 6.06
N SER A 157 -10.42 7.60 6.31
CA SER A 157 -10.05 8.36 7.49
C SER A 157 -11.24 9.08 8.09
N SER A 158 -11.26 9.19 9.41
CA SER A 158 -12.19 10.04 10.16
C SER A 158 -11.50 11.37 10.50
N ILE A 159 -10.90 12.04 9.51
CA ILE A 159 -10.33 13.38 9.74
C ILE A 159 -11.49 14.38 9.80
N ASN A 160 -11.64 15.00 10.96
CA ASN A 160 -12.67 16.00 11.22
C ASN A 160 -12.04 17.39 11.31
N ILE A 161 -12.61 18.32 10.56
CA ILE A 161 -12.27 19.74 10.65
C ILE A 161 -13.27 20.40 11.58
N ASN A 162 -12.81 21.02 12.66
CA ASN A 162 -13.70 21.72 13.59
C ASN A 162 -13.80 23.21 13.23
N GLU A 163 -14.97 23.67 12.81
CA GLU A 163 -15.26 25.09 12.59
C GLU A 163 -16.47 25.53 13.43
N GLY A 164 -16.19 26.11 14.60
CA GLY A 164 -17.24 26.50 15.54
C GLY A 164 -17.96 25.28 16.12
N GLU A 165 -19.24 25.11 15.78
CA GLU A 165 -20.07 23.96 16.20
C GLU A 165 -20.16 22.85 15.13
N ASN A 166 -19.64 23.09 13.92
CA ASN A 166 -19.74 22.14 12.81
C ASN A 166 -18.45 21.31 12.68
N SER A 167 -18.60 20.03 12.32
CA SER A 167 -17.49 19.14 11.97
C SER A 167 -17.66 18.60 10.56
N ILE A 168 -16.63 18.75 9.73
CA ILE A 168 -16.60 18.20 8.37
C ILE A 168 -15.70 16.98 8.36
N ARG A 169 -16.26 15.83 7.97
CA ARG A 169 -15.52 14.58 7.82
C ARG A 169 -15.00 14.44 6.40
N LEU A 170 -13.68 14.38 6.25
CA LEU A 170 -13.04 14.09 4.98
C LEU A 170 -13.00 12.57 4.77
N LYS A 171 -13.57 12.10 3.66
CA LYS A 171 -13.61 10.67 3.30
C LYS A 171 -12.92 10.46 1.95
N ASN A 172 -12.39 9.26 1.76
CA ASN A 172 -11.96 8.69 0.48
C ASN A 172 -10.88 9.54 -0.22
N LEU A 173 -9.65 9.49 0.30
CA LEU A 173 -8.48 9.94 -0.45
C LEU A 173 -7.93 8.76 -1.24
N THR A 174 -7.66 8.97 -2.53
CA THR A 174 -7.09 7.95 -3.41
C THR A 174 -5.90 8.53 -4.15
N VAL A 175 -4.79 7.81 -4.12
CA VAL A 175 -3.60 8.12 -4.91
C VAL A 175 -3.13 6.87 -5.65
N GLU A 176 -2.50 7.08 -6.80
CA GLU A 176 -2.00 6.02 -7.66
C GLU A 176 -0.58 6.38 -8.10
N LYS A 177 0.34 5.41 -8.02
CA LYS A 177 1.72 5.59 -8.45
C LYS A 177 2.19 4.42 -9.30
N GLU A 178 2.77 4.75 -10.45
CA GLU A 178 3.56 3.79 -11.25
C GLU A 178 4.86 3.46 -10.51
N SER A 179 5.17 2.17 -10.39
CA SER A 179 6.35 1.67 -9.68
C SER A 179 6.73 0.26 -10.13
N ASN A 180 8.03 0.01 -10.24
CA ASN A 180 8.59 -1.33 -10.48
C ASN A 180 8.75 -2.17 -9.21
N TYR A 181 8.29 -1.68 -8.05
CA TYR A 181 8.38 -2.37 -6.75
C TYR A 181 7.97 -3.85 -6.82
N PHE A 182 6.81 -4.14 -7.41
CA PHE A 182 6.27 -5.50 -7.47
C PHE A 182 7.01 -6.38 -8.48
N GLU A 183 7.47 -5.80 -9.59
CA GLU A 183 8.29 -6.52 -10.57
C GLU A 183 9.65 -6.90 -9.97
N TYR A 184 10.28 -6.01 -9.20
CA TYR A 184 11.51 -6.33 -8.47
C TYR A 184 11.29 -7.43 -7.43
N TYR A 185 10.21 -7.36 -6.65
CA TYR A 185 9.85 -8.42 -5.71
C TYR A 185 9.68 -9.77 -6.42
N ASN A 186 8.93 -9.81 -7.52
CA ASN A 186 8.72 -11.05 -8.27
C ASN A 186 10.02 -11.61 -8.86
N PHE A 187 10.91 -10.72 -9.32
CA PHE A 187 12.22 -11.14 -9.80
C PHE A 187 13.12 -11.65 -8.67
N ALA A 188 13.17 -10.97 -7.52
CA ALA A 188 13.89 -11.43 -6.34
C ALA A 188 13.38 -12.80 -5.86
N LYS A 189 12.06 -13.00 -5.85
CA LYS A 189 11.43 -14.29 -5.55
C LYS A 189 11.87 -15.38 -6.53
N TYR A 190 11.81 -15.10 -7.84
CA TYR A 190 12.28 -16.03 -8.88
C TYR A 190 13.76 -16.40 -8.70
N LEU A 191 14.64 -15.42 -8.45
CA LEU A 191 16.06 -15.66 -8.21
C LEU A 191 16.28 -16.55 -6.97
N THR A 192 15.51 -16.31 -5.91
CA THR A 192 15.60 -17.06 -4.65
C THR A 192 15.14 -18.51 -4.84
N GLU A 193 14.01 -18.71 -5.53
CA GLU A 193 13.47 -20.04 -5.82
C GLU A 193 14.43 -20.87 -6.67
N ASN A 194 15.11 -20.24 -7.64
CA ASN A 194 16.15 -20.90 -8.42
C ASN A 194 17.42 -21.20 -7.60
N GLN A 195 17.88 -20.25 -6.77
CA GLN A 195 19.04 -20.45 -5.91
C GLN A 195 18.85 -21.62 -4.93
N LYS A 196 17.60 -21.87 -4.49
CA LYS A 196 17.28 -23.02 -3.64
C LYS A 196 17.49 -24.37 -4.33
N LEU A 197 17.47 -24.43 -5.67
CA LEU A 197 17.67 -25.68 -6.41
C LEU A 197 19.14 -26.13 -6.43
N ASP A 198 20.08 -25.18 -6.29
CA ASP A 198 21.51 -25.42 -6.21
C ASP A 198 22.09 -24.59 -5.06
N THR A 199 22.07 -25.15 -3.86
CA THR A 199 22.45 -24.40 -2.64
C THR A 199 23.95 -24.37 -2.39
N GLU A 200 24.71 -25.16 -3.16
CA GLU A 200 26.17 -25.24 -3.04
C GLU A 200 26.88 -24.26 -3.98
N ASN A 201 26.22 -23.83 -5.07
CA ASN A 201 26.80 -22.92 -6.05
C ASN A 201 25.88 -21.73 -6.35
N ILE A 202 26.47 -20.55 -6.48
CA ILE A 202 25.78 -19.37 -7.00
C ILE A 202 26.13 -19.24 -8.48
N CYS A 203 25.14 -19.41 -9.36
CA CYS A 203 25.34 -19.24 -10.80
C CYS A 203 25.36 -17.74 -11.18
N ILE A 204 26.50 -17.08 -11.02
CA ILE A 204 26.67 -15.65 -11.34
C ILE A 204 26.32 -15.36 -12.81
N SER A 205 26.72 -16.24 -13.74
CA SER A 205 26.40 -16.08 -15.16
C SER A 205 24.89 -16.19 -15.44
N CYS A 206 24.17 -17.02 -14.69
CA CYS A 206 22.71 -17.09 -14.75
C CYS A 206 22.10 -15.79 -14.25
N LEU A 207 22.52 -15.31 -13.06
CA LEU A 207 22.01 -14.07 -12.47
C LEU A 207 22.17 -12.88 -13.43
N VAL A 208 23.35 -12.71 -14.03
CA VAL A 208 23.63 -11.64 -14.99
C VAL A 208 22.72 -11.77 -16.21
N LYS A 209 22.62 -12.95 -16.82
CA LYS A 209 21.79 -13.18 -18.01
C LYS A 209 20.31 -12.91 -17.75
N GLU A 210 19.77 -13.38 -16.63
CA GLU A 210 18.37 -13.18 -16.27
C GLU A 210 18.08 -11.71 -15.96
N SER A 211 19.02 -11.00 -15.33
CA SER A 211 18.91 -9.57 -15.04
C SER A 211 18.93 -8.73 -16.33
N GLU A 212 19.85 -9.03 -17.26
CA GLU A 212 19.93 -8.39 -18.57
C GLU A 212 18.63 -8.55 -19.38
N ALA A 213 18.02 -9.75 -19.34
CA ALA A 213 16.75 -10.00 -20.03
C ALA A 213 15.59 -9.13 -19.53
N LYS A 214 15.69 -8.62 -18.30
CA LYS A 214 14.73 -7.70 -17.66
C LYS A 214 15.18 -6.23 -17.68
N ASN A 215 16.35 -5.93 -18.23
CA ASN A 215 17.03 -4.63 -18.12
C ASN A 215 17.29 -4.19 -16.66
N TYR A 216 17.57 -5.15 -15.78
CA TYR A 216 17.97 -4.89 -14.41
C TYR A 216 19.48 -4.98 -14.25
N THR A 217 20.02 -4.20 -13.32
CA THR A 217 21.36 -4.41 -12.78
C THR A 217 21.23 -5.18 -11.47
N ILE A 218 22.10 -6.15 -11.26
CA ILE A 218 22.25 -6.84 -9.98
C ILE A 218 23.62 -6.53 -9.40
N SER A 219 23.64 -6.02 -8.16
CA SER A 219 24.85 -5.85 -7.37
C SER A 219 24.88 -6.91 -6.28
N LEU A 220 26.05 -7.54 -6.12
CA LEU A 220 26.26 -8.62 -5.17
C LEU A 220 27.33 -8.20 -4.17
N SER A 221 26.97 -8.23 -2.88
CA SER A 221 27.89 -8.03 -1.76
C SER A 221 27.90 -9.28 -0.88
N SER A 222 29.02 -9.60 -0.27
CA SER A 222 29.10 -10.75 0.64
C SER A 222 29.65 -10.37 2.01
N VAL A 223 29.04 -10.91 3.05
CA VAL A 223 29.52 -10.83 4.43
C VAL A 223 29.80 -12.25 4.89
N ALA A 224 31.04 -12.56 5.24
CA ALA A 224 31.46 -13.89 5.64
C ALA A 224 31.93 -13.92 7.09
N SER A 225 31.46 -14.91 7.85
CA SER A 225 31.98 -15.28 9.16
C SER A 225 32.63 -16.67 9.11
N ASN A 226 33.06 -17.20 10.26
CA ASN A 226 33.65 -18.54 10.32
C ASN A 226 32.61 -19.65 10.02
N GLU A 227 31.33 -19.40 10.29
CA GLU A 227 30.26 -20.41 10.22
C GLU A 227 29.21 -20.11 9.15
N GLU A 228 29.12 -18.85 8.70
CA GLU A 228 28.06 -18.38 7.81
C GLU A 228 28.63 -17.56 6.64
N TYR A 229 27.95 -17.67 5.51
CA TYR A 229 28.18 -16.88 4.32
C TYR A 229 26.88 -16.20 3.91
N ILE A 230 26.87 -14.88 3.94
CA ILE A 230 25.70 -14.07 3.60
C ILE A 230 25.95 -13.39 2.26
N LEU A 231 25.03 -13.61 1.32
CA LEU A 231 25.01 -12.93 0.02
C LEU A 231 23.88 -11.89 0.02
N ILE A 232 24.22 -10.63 -0.21
CA ILE A 232 23.29 -9.52 -0.31
C ILE A 232 23.15 -9.19 -1.79
N ASN A 233 21.91 -9.21 -2.27
CA ASN A 233 21.54 -8.91 -3.64
C ASN A 233 20.81 -7.57 -3.66
N LYS A 234 21.18 -6.71 -4.61
CA LYS A 234 20.49 -5.44 -4.88
C LYS A 234 20.11 -5.38 -6.35
N LEU A 235 18.83 -5.18 -6.61
CA LEU A 235 18.28 -5.00 -7.95
C LEU A 235 17.96 -3.53 -8.18
N ASN A 236 18.25 -3.03 -9.37
CA ASN A 236 17.78 -1.73 -9.82
C ASN A 236 17.63 -1.70 -11.35
N ASN A 237 17.08 -0.61 -11.87
CA ASN A 237 17.00 -0.32 -13.30
C ASN A 237 17.45 1.12 -13.51
N LYS A 238 18.14 1.42 -14.61
CA LYS A 238 18.54 2.80 -14.96
C LYS A 238 17.35 3.75 -15.21
N LYS A 239 16.12 3.22 -15.28
CA LYS A 239 14.89 3.97 -15.56
C LYS A 239 14.17 4.43 -14.31
N ASP A 240 14.51 3.91 -13.13
CA ASP A 240 13.94 4.34 -11.85
C ASP A 240 15.03 4.46 -10.78
N ASP A 241 14.70 5.16 -9.70
CA ASP A 241 15.61 5.35 -8.56
C ASP A 241 15.36 4.30 -7.46
N ILE A 242 14.68 3.19 -7.79
CA ILE A 242 14.32 2.16 -6.83
C ILE A 242 15.43 1.10 -6.77
N ILE A 243 15.89 0.83 -5.54
CA ILE A 243 16.78 -0.29 -5.24
C ILE A 243 15.99 -1.31 -4.43
N PHE A 244 15.93 -2.55 -4.91
CA PHE A 244 15.31 -3.66 -4.20
C PHE A 244 16.36 -4.60 -3.61
N SER A 245 16.41 -4.74 -2.29
CA SER A 245 17.46 -5.53 -1.63
C SER A 245 16.92 -6.76 -0.92
N PHE A 246 17.66 -7.88 -0.99
CA PHE A 246 17.33 -9.11 -0.27
C PHE A 246 18.58 -9.95 -0.07
N ALA A 247 18.60 -10.80 0.98
CA ALA A 247 19.78 -11.56 1.35
C ALA A 247 19.56 -13.08 1.36
N TYR A 248 20.64 -13.82 1.18
CA TYR A 248 20.70 -15.26 1.40
C TYR A 248 21.70 -15.56 2.52
N ASN A 249 21.36 -16.44 3.45
CA ASN A 249 22.26 -16.96 4.48
C ASN A 249 22.52 -18.46 4.27
N PHE A 250 23.77 -18.81 4.03
CA PHE A 250 24.27 -20.17 3.87
C PHE A 250 25.19 -20.54 5.04
N LYS A 251 25.04 -21.77 5.54
CA LYS A 251 26.04 -22.37 6.43
C LYS A 251 27.24 -22.88 5.65
N ARG A 252 28.43 -22.65 6.18
CA ARG A 252 29.68 -23.25 5.68
C ARG A 252 29.82 -24.72 6.07
#